data_AF-A0A924YW32-F1
#
_entry.id   AF-A0A924YW32-F1
#
_cell.length_a   1.000
_cell.length_b   1.000
_cell.length_c   1.000
_cell.angle_alpha   90.00
_cell.angle_beta   90.00
_cell.angle_gamma   90.00
#
_symmetry.space_group_name_H-M   'P 1'
#
loop_
_entity.id
_entity.type
_entity.pdbx_description
1 polymer ?
#
loop_
_entity_poly.entity_id
_entity_poly.type
_entity_poly.pdbx_seq_one_letter_code
_entity_poly.pdbx_strand_id
1 'polypeptide(L)'
;MAETSPMKMKISQLTSAASTAKGVVNFVLLDISVSRQVDVGSSQADLMLVLDASGSMFGSINGRVPIDEMLQATHEVIDLLRPHDRLGIVAFDHHAWQVCPLTSGEFRQSLKDSLSRIKAEGGGGTTMCPALEMAMHEIHANARDSRAARLVVLTDGCVDDSDRTLNFVKTLERHSIASLGFGQFDFNFMNQVCAPSHGLCEELGSQTPDRVMEVFRDQLQIAQNTVASNLRLRITPADFTSMQRSYLVHPNPTFLG
;
A
#
# COMPACT_ATOMS: atom_id res chain seq x y z
N MET A 1 30.55 10.54 14.21
CA MET A 1 30.32 9.09 14.02
C MET A 1 29.74 8.93 12.63
N ALA A 2 30.34 8.11 11.76
CA ALA A 2 29.82 7.91 10.41
C ALA A 2 28.54 7.05 10.51
N GLU A 3 27.39 7.61 10.14
CA GLU A 3 26.14 6.86 10.02
C GLU A 3 26.32 5.76 8.97
N THR A 4 26.35 4.51 9.43
CA THR A 4 26.33 3.34 8.56
C THR A 4 24.95 3.24 7.91
N SER A 5 24.91 3.22 6.57
CA SER A 5 23.68 3.03 5.80
C SER A 5 22.84 1.84 6.31
N PRO A 6 21.52 2.01 6.50
CA PRO A 6 20.62 0.93 6.90
C PRO A 6 20.49 -0.17 5.83
N MET A 7 20.91 0.13 4.59
CA MET A 7 20.90 -0.79 3.46
C MET A 7 22.32 -1.25 3.10
N LYS A 8 22.46 -2.52 2.72
CA LYS A 8 23.64 -3.13 2.09
C LYS A 8 23.30 -3.50 0.66
N MET A 9 24.25 -3.27 -0.24
CA MET A 9 24.17 -3.72 -1.61
C MET A 9 25.33 -4.69 -1.89
N LYS A 10 25.01 -5.85 -2.44
CA LYS A 10 25.99 -6.84 -2.90
C LYS A 10 25.83 -7.02 -4.40
N ILE A 11 26.94 -6.91 -5.12
CA ILE A 11 27.02 -7.12 -6.56
C ILE A 11 27.67 -8.48 -6.79
N SER A 12 26.99 -9.38 -7.50
CA SER A 12 27.49 -10.72 -7.81
C SER A 12 27.43 -10.96 -9.33
N GLN A 13 28.51 -11.46 -9.91
CA GLN A 13 28.50 -11.89 -11.32
C GLN A 13 27.97 -13.32 -11.40
N LEU A 14 26.93 -13.55 -12.21
CA LEU A 14 26.25 -14.86 -12.27
C LEU A 14 26.92 -15.85 -13.23
N THR A 15 27.68 -15.40 -14.24
CA THR A 15 28.46 -16.28 -15.12
C THR A 15 29.48 -15.52 -15.97
N SER A 16 30.54 -16.21 -16.39
CA SER A 16 31.56 -15.71 -17.32
C SER A 16 31.07 -15.76 -18.77
N ALA A 17 30.96 -14.58 -19.38
CA ALA A 17 31.09 -14.32 -20.81
C ALA A 17 30.70 -15.45 -21.79
N ALA A 18 29.48 -15.43 -22.30
CA ALA A 18 29.22 -16.03 -23.61
C ALA A 18 29.85 -15.10 -24.66
N SER A 19 31.01 -15.48 -25.19
CA SER A 19 31.67 -14.73 -26.28
C SER A 19 30.84 -14.89 -27.54
N THR A 20 30.17 -13.82 -27.94
CA THR A 20 29.49 -13.74 -29.25
C THR A 20 30.40 -13.01 -30.23
N ALA A 21 30.17 -13.18 -31.53
CA ALA A 21 30.88 -12.41 -32.57
C ALA A 21 30.72 -10.87 -32.46
N LYS A 22 29.83 -10.39 -31.56
CA LYS A 22 29.53 -8.98 -31.32
C LYS A 22 29.96 -8.47 -29.93
N GLY A 23 30.58 -9.31 -29.09
CA GLY A 23 31.03 -8.94 -27.75
C GLY A 23 30.68 -9.95 -26.66
N VAL A 24 30.99 -9.57 -25.42
CA VAL A 24 30.77 -10.36 -24.21
C VAL A 24 29.51 -9.88 -23.49
N VAL A 25 28.57 -10.79 -23.24
CA VAL A 25 27.41 -10.53 -22.37
C VAL A 25 27.73 -11.04 -20.97
N ASN A 26 27.58 -10.17 -19.97
CA ASN A 26 27.73 -10.50 -18.55
C ASN A 26 26.39 -10.31 -17.83
N PHE A 27 26.09 -11.24 -16.93
CA PHE A 27 24.93 -11.12 -16.04
C PHE A 27 25.39 -10.72 -14.64
N VAL A 28 24.80 -9.65 -14.13
CA VAL A 28 25.08 -9.11 -12.80
C VAL A 28 23.81 -9.18 -11.96
N LEU A 29 23.91 -9.76 -10.77
CA LEU A 29 22.88 -9.73 -9.75
C LEU A 29 23.20 -8.64 -8.73
N LEU A 30 22.24 -7.74 -8.53
CA LEU A 30 22.27 -6.74 -7.47
C LEU A 30 21.33 -7.21 -6.35
N ASP A 31 21.91 -7.58 -5.23
CA ASP A 31 21.17 -7.92 -4.01
C ASP A 31 21.19 -6.70 -3.08
N ILE A 32 20.00 -6.19 -2.75
CA ILE A 32 19.81 -5.09 -1.82
C ILE A 32 19.14 -5.66 -0.57
N SER A 33 19.82 -5.58 0.57
CA SER A 33 19.38 -6.14 1.84
C SER A 33 19.48 -5.12 2.96
N VAL A 34 18.70 -5.32 4.02
CA VAL A 34 18.78 -4.48 5.22
C VAL A 34 19.97 -4.91 6.07
N SER A 35 20.79 -3.96 6.51
CA SER A 35 21.82 -4.17 7.51
C SER A 35 21.16 -4.65 8.80
N ARG A 36 21.53 -5.84 9.30
CA ARG A 36 21.04 -6.45 10.56
C ARG A 36 21.13 -5.57 11.82
N GLN A 37 21.71 -4.35 11.73
CA GLN A 37 21.81 -3.35 12.79
C GLN A 37 20.65 -2.34 12.81
N VAL A 38 19.69 -2.40 11.87
CA VAL A 38 18.47 -1.60 12.02
C VAL A 38 17.56 -2.31 13.01
N ASP A 39 17.21 -1.61 14.08
CA ASP A 39 16.25 -2.09 15.07
C ASP A 39 14.88 -2.20 14.37
N VAL A 40 14.55 -3.41 13.90
CA VAL A 40 13.26 -3.72 13.27
C VAL A 40 12.20 -3.53 14.35
N GLY A 41 11.64 -2.33 14.42
CA GLY A 41 10.88 -1.86 15.59
C GLY A 41 10.90 -0.34 15.78
N SER A 42 11.96 0.36 15.31
CA SER A 42 12.09 1.82 15.43
C SER A 42 11.45 2.60 14.27
N SER A 43 11.07 1.92 13.18
CA SER A 43 10.35 2.52 12.05
C SER A 43 8.93 2.89 12.46
N GLN A 44 8.56 4.13 12.18
CA GLN A 44 7.23 4.68 12.44
C GLN A 44 6.39 4.49 11.17
N ALA A 45 5.26 3.80 11.29
CA ALA A 45 4.34 3.57 10.17
C ALA A 45 3.36 4.74 10.03
N ASP A 46 3.06 5.13 8.79
CA ASP A 46 1.88 5.94 8.47
C ASP A 46 0.95 5.08 7.61
N LEU A 47 -0.20 4.70 8.16
CA LEU A 47 -1.22 3.91 7.47
C LEU A 47 -2.40 4.81 7.12
N MET A 48 -2.79 4.82 5.85
CA MET A 48 -3.95 5.56 5.36
C MET A 48 -5.00 4.58 4.85
N LEU A 49 -6.15 4.51 5.52
CA LEU A 49 -7.26 3.67 5.10
C LEU A 49 -8.25 4.48 4.25
N VAL A 50 -8.63 3.92 3.11
CA VAL A 50 -9.68 4.43 2.23
C VAL A 50 -10.79 3.39 2.21
N LEU A 51 -11.88 3.68 2.92
CA LEU A 51 -12.91 2.71 3.29
C LEU A 51 -14.21 2.98 2.56
N ASP A 52 -14.70 1.99 1.83
CA ASP A 52 -16.01 2.03 1.17
C ASP A 52 -17.15 1.98 2.21
N ALA A 53 -18.07 2.91 2.09
CA ALA A 53 -19.30 3.04 2.86
C ALA A 53 -20.50 3.25 1.93
N SER A 54 -20.47 2.66 0.74
CA SER A 54 -21.59 2.62 -0.21
C SER A 54 -22.75 1.75 0.29
N GLY A 55 -23.91 1.86 -0.36
CA GLY A 55 -25.12 1.15 0.05
C GLY A 55 -25.00 -0.38 0.13
N SER A 56 -24.13 -1.00 -0.67
CA SER A 56 -23.86 -2.45 -0.63
C SER A 56 -23.25 -2.87 0.72
N MET A 57 -22.41 -2.02 1.31
CA MET A 57 -21.76 -2.29 2.59
C MET A 57 -22.73 -2.39 3.77
N PHE A 58 -23.94 -1.84 3.65
CA PHE A 58 -24.99 -1.88 4.69
C PHE A 58 -25.94 -3.09 4.53
N GLY A 59 -25.86 -3.81 3.42
CA GLY A 59 -26.70 -4.97 3.16
C GLY A 59 -26.32 -6.15 4.05
N SER A 60 -27.32 -6.93 4.49
CA SER A 60 -27.05 -8.20 5.15
C SER A 60 -26.77 -9.30 4.12
N ILE A 61 -25.58 -9.89 4.18
CA ILE A 61 -25.16 -11.02 3.34
C ILE A 61 -24.93 -12.20 4.29
N ASN A 62 -25.73 -13.26 4.15
CA ASN A 62 -25.67 -14.46 5.00
C ASN A 62 -25.66 -14.16 6.52
N GLY A 63 -26.46 -13.18 6.94
CA GLY A 63 -26.61 -12.80 8.35
C GLY A 63 -25.51 -11.90 8.90
N ARG A 64 -24.64 -11.36 8.04
CA ARG A 64 -23.57 -10.43 8.40
C ARG A 64 -23.66 -9.15 7.59
N VAL A 65 -23.12 -8.06 8.11
CA VAL A 65 -23.16 -6.75 7.47
C VAL A 65 -21.71 -6.30 7.18
N PRO A 66 -21.29 -6.15 5.92
CA PRO A 66 -19.88 -5.87 5.57
C PRO A 66 -19.30 -4.64 6.28
N ILE A 67 -20.10 -3.57 6.43
CA ILE A 67 -19.66 -2.37 7.16
C ILE A 67 -19.31 -2.69 8.63
N ASP A 68 -20.04 -3.61 9.28
CA ASP A 68 -19.77 -4.00 10.66
C ASP A 68 -18.45 -4.76 10.77
N GLU A 69 -18.19 -5.65 9.81
CA GLU A 69 -16.96 -6.44 9.76
C GLU A 69 -15.73 -5.54 9.53
N MET A 70 -15.84 -4.60 8.59
CA MET A 70 -14.80 -3.62 8.32
C MET A 70 -14.51 -2.75 9.55
N LEU A 71 -15.54 -2.26 10.24
CA LEU A 71 -15.36 -1.44 11.43
C LEU A 71 -14.70 -2.23 12.56
N GLN A 72 -15.11 -3.48 12.76
CA GLN A 72 -14.47 -4.38 13.73
C GLN A 72 -12.98 -4.58 13.38
N ALA A 73 -12.67 -4.88 12.12
CA ALA A 73 -11.29 -5.00 11.65
C ALA A 73 -10.48 -3.74 11.90
N THR A 74 -11.06 -2.57 11.62
CA THR A 74 -10.41 -1.28 11.82
C THR A 74 -10.16 -1.00 13.30
N HIS A 75 -11.08 -1.36 14.20
CA HIS A 75 -10.87 -1.27 15.64
C HIS A 75 -9.66 -2.09 16.10
N GLU A 76 -9.50 -3.31 15.60
CA GLU A 76 -8.37 -4.17 15.95
C GLU A 76 -7.03 -3.65 15.41
N VAL A 77 -7.02 -3.10 14.19
CA VAL A 77 -5.82 -2.42 13.67
C VAL A 77 -5.41 -1.26 14.57
N ILE A 78 -6.37 -0.45 15.04
CA ILE A 78 -6.09 0.66 15.97
C ILE A 78 -5.42 0.13 17.24
N ASP A 79 -5.84 -1.03 17.74
CA ASP A 79 -5.23 -1.65 18.92
C ASP A 79 -3.80 -2.17 18.68
N LEU A 80 -3.46 -2.50 17.43
CA LEU A 80 -2.12 -2.96 17.03
C LEU A 80 -1.14 -1.82 16.70
N LEU A 81 -1.61 -0.58 16.56
CA LEU A 81 -0.74 0.58 16.35
C LEU A 81 0.24 0.72 17.52
N ARG A 82 1.50 1.03 17.24
CA ARG A 82 2.46 1.51 18.26
C ARG A 82 2.19 2.99 18.54
N PRO A 83 2.63 3.54 19.68
CA PRO A 83 2.43 4.95 20.02
C PRO A 83 2.83 5.94 18.90
N HIS A 84 3.93 5.67 18.22
CA HIS A 84 4.45 6.56 17.17
C HIS A 84 3.96 6.26 15.76
N ASP A 85 3.24 5.16 15.57
CA ASP A 85 2.54 4.88 14.31
C ASP A 85 1.39 5.86 14.17
N ARG A 86 1.00 6.19 12.94
CA ARG A 86 -0.16 7.02 12.65
C ARG A 86 -1.14 6.31 11.75
N LEU A 87 -2.42 6.54 12.02
CA LEU A 87 -3.54 6.08 11.20
C LEU A 87 -4.34 7.28 10.74
N GLY A 88 -4.58 7.37 9.44
CA GLY A 88 -5.56 8.27 8.84
C GLY A 88 -6.65 7.45 8.18
N ILE A 89 -7.87 7.99 8.17
CA ILE A 89 -9.04 7.29 7.63
C ILE A 89 -9.85 8.27 6.79
N VAL A 90 -10.07 7.91 5.53
CA VAL A 90 -11.03 8.52 4.62
C VAL A 90 -12.08 7.47 4.32
N ALA A 91 -13.34 7.85 4.40
CA ALA A 91 -14.45 7.00 3.96
C ALA A 91 -15.11 7.63 2.74
N PHE A 92 -15.77 6.79 1.94
CA PHE A 92 -16.41 7.24 0.73
C PHE A 92 -17.65 6.44 0.37
N ASP A 93 -18.56 7.11 -0.31
CA ASP A 93 -19.66 6.55 -1.06
C ASP A 93 -19.76 7.32 -2.41
N HIS A 94 -20.88 7.97 -2.75
CA HIS A 94 -20.96 8.97 -3.81
C HIS A 94 -20.15 10.27 -3.53
N HIS A 95 -19.72 10.50 -2.29
CA HIS A 95 -18.78 11.55 -1.89
C HIS A 95 -17.70 10.98 -0.96
N ALA A 96 -16.64 11.75 -0.71
CA ALA A 96 -15.55 11.34 0.20
C ALA A 96 -15.45 12.31 1.38
N TRP A 97 -15.17 11.77 2.56
CA TRP A 97 -14.96 12.55 3.78
C TRP A 97 -13.83 12.01 4.63
N GLN A 98 -13.14 12.93 5.30
CA GLN A 98 -12.08 12.60 6.25
C GLN A 98 -12.70 12.21 7.59
N VAL A 99 -12.58 10.93 7.95
CA VAL A 99 -13.01 10.39 9.23
C VAL A 99 -12.05 10.85 10.33
N CYS A 100 -10.74 10.72 10.06
CA CYS A 100 -9.68 11.31 10.88
C CYS A 100 -8.41 11.58 10.04
N PRO A 101 -7.64 12.64 10.36
CA PRO A 101 -6.31 12.85 9.79
C PRO A 101 -5.31 11.83 10.31
N LEU A 102 -4.08 11.84 9.76
CA LEU A 102 -2.99 10.99 10.25
C LEU A 102 -2.72 11.26 11.73
N THR A 103 -3.26 10.40 12.58
CA THR A 103 -3.31 10.57 14.03
C THR A 103 -2.48 9.50 14.70
N SER A 104 -1.67 9.89 15.68
CA SER A 104 -0.79 8.98 16.42
C SER A 104 -1.58 7.91 17.18
N GLY A 105 -1.01 6.70 17.21
CA GLY A 105 -1.48 5.58 18.01
C GLY A 105 -1.44 5.84 19.52
N GLU A 106 -0.94 6.97 20.00
CA GLU A 106 -1.17 7.41 21.39
C GLU A 106 -2.63 7.82 21.62
N PHE A 107 -3.33 8.28 20.59
CA PHE A 107 -4.71 8.75 20.64
C PHE A 107 -5.71 7.67 20.18
N ARG A 108 -5.48 6.40 20.52
CA ARG A 108 -6.33 5.26 20.08
C ARG A 108 -7.80 5.48 20.36
N GLN A 109 -8.16 6.02 21.52
CA GLN A 109 -9.57 6.25 21.85
C GLN A 109 -10.21 7.22 20.86
N SER A 110 -9.53 8.32 20.52
CA SER A 110 -10.02 9.27 19.52
C SER A 110 -10.15 8.66 18.12
N LEU A 111 -9.24 7.75 17.75
CA LEU A 111 -9.33 7.00 16.50
C LEU A 111 -10.54 6.05 16.51
N LYS A 112 -10.82 5.38 17.62
CA LYS A 112 -11.98 4.49 17.75
C LYS A 112 -13.30 5.26 17.73
N ASP A 113 -13.34 6.41 18.40
CA ASP A 113 -14.53 7.26 18.47
C ASP A 113 -14.86 7.86 17.10
N SER A 114 -13.87 8.15 16.25
CA SER A 114 -14.12 8.69 14.91
C SER A 114 -14.80 7.70 13.97
N LEU A 115 -14.64 6.39 14.18
CA LEU A 115 -15.21 5.34 13.33
C LEU A 115 -16.74 5.38 13.26
N SER A 116 -17.41 5.91 14.28
CA SER A 116 -18.88 6.04 14.27
C SER A 116 -19.38 6.94 13.14
N ARG A 117 -18.54 7.85 12.63
CA ARG A 117 -18.88 8.76 11.52
C ARG A 117 -19.05 8.04 10.19
N ILE A 118 -18.38 6.91 9.98
CA ILE A 118 -18.42 6.17 8.71
C ILE A 118 -19.86 5.73 8.38
N LYS A 119 -20.55 5.13 9.35
CA LYS A 119 -21.95 4.71 9.18
C LYS A 119 -22.94 5.86 9.09
N ALA A 120 -22.65 6.97 9.77
CA ALA A 120 -23.56 8.11 9.84
C ALA A 120 -23.65 8.88 8.51
N GLU A 121 -22.56 8.90 7.74
CA GLU A 121 -22.42 9.70 6.52
C GLU A 121 -22.56 8.86 5.23
N GLY A 122 -22.49 7.51 5.30
CA GLY A 122 -22.52 6.62 4.14
C GLY A 122 -23.91 6.14 3.68
N GLY A 123 -23.91 5.25 2.68
CA GLY A 123 -25.09 4.57 2.13
C GLY A 123 -25.46 4.96 0.68
N GLY A 124 -24.65 5.80 0.02
CA GLY A 124 -24.85 6.21 -1.37
C GLY A 124 -24.19 5.29 -2.42
N GLY A 125 -23.82 5.87 -3.56
CA GLY A 125 -23.09 5.21 -4.65
C GLY A 125 -21.62 4.95 -4.32
N THR A 126 -20.78 4.72 -5.33
CA THR A 126 -19.39 4.27 -5.12
C THR A 126 -18.43 5.07 -5.99
N THR A 127 -18.01 6.26 -5.54
CA THR A 127 -17.10 7.17 -6.24
C THR A 127 -15.75 7.23 -5.51
N MET A 128 -14.74 6.54 -6.04
CA MET A 128 -13.48 6.27 -5.34
C MET A 128 -12.43 7.38 -5.52
N CYS A 129 -12.39 8.03 -6.68
CA CYS A 129 -11.32 8.99 -6.99
C CYS A 129 -11.22 10.14 -5.98
N PRO A 130 -12.31 10.78 -5.53
CA PRO A 130 -12.24 11.84 -4.51
C PRO A 130 -11.65 11.36 -3.18
N ALA A 131 -11.91 10.11 -2.82
CA ALA A 131 -11.39 9.50 -1.61
C ALA A 131 -9.87 9.30 -1.70
N LEU A 132 -9.40 8.80 -2.84
CA LEU A 132 -7.97 8.67 -3.13
C LEU A 132 -7.27 10.03 -3.19
N GLU A 133 -7.88 11.03 -3.84
CA GLU A 133 -7.36 12.41 -3.87
C GLU A 133 -7.19 12.98 -2.46
N MET A 134 -8.22 12.85 -1.61
CA MET A 134 -8.18 13.30 -0.22
C MET A 134 -7.13 12.55 0.60
N ALA A 135 -7.06 11.22 0.45
CA ALA A 135 -6.10 10.40 1.16
C ALA A 135 -4.65 10.73 0.77
N MET A 136 -4.41 10.92 -0.52
CA MET A 136 -3.11 11.32 -1.05
C MET A 136 -2.74 12.73 -0.64
N HIS A 137 -3.69 13.67 -0.59
CA HIS A 137 -3.43 15.01 -0.08
C HIS A 137 -2.96 14.98 1.39
N GLU A 138 -3.65 14.20 2.24
CA GLU A 138 -3.26 14.01 3.65
C GLU A 138 -1.86 13.39 3.77
N ILE A 139 -1.55 12.35 2.98
CA ILE A 139 -0.21 11.74 2.95
C ILE A 139 0.84 12.77 2.54
N HIS A 140 0.65 13.50 1.45
CA HIS A 140 1.64 14.48 1.00
C HIS A 140 1.82 15.65 1.98
N ALA A 141 0.75 16.08 2.66
CA ALA A 141 0.80 17.20 3.59
C ALA A 141 1.42 16.80 4.95
N ASN A 142 1.16 15.58 5.43
CA ASN A 142 1.40 15.22 6.83
C ASN A 142 2.29 13.98 7.02
N ALA A 143 2.49 13.14 6.00
CA ALA A 143 3.46 12.05 6.08
C ALA A 143 4.88 12.63 6.14
N ARG A 144 5.73 12.04 6.97
CA ARG A 144 7.12 12.49 7.10
C ARG A 144 7.99 11.68 6.15
N ASP A 145 8.95 12.31 5.47
CA ASP A 145 9.82 11.69 4.45
C ASP A 145 10.56 10.41 4.91
N SER A 146 10.75 10.24 6.22
CA SER A 146 11.40 9.06 6.81
C SER A 146 10.44 7.92 7.15
N ARG A 147 9.14 8.03 6.85
CA ARG A 147 8.11 7.05 7.22
C ARG A 147 7.58 6.35 5.99
N ALA A 148 7.37 5.04 6.10
CA ALA A 148 6.73 4.26 5.06
C ALA A 148 5.22 4.54 5.08
N ALA A 149 4.78 5.52 4.29
CA ALA A 149 3.36 5.77 4.08
C ALA A 149 2.76 4.67 3.19
N ARG A 150 1.74 3.99 3.70
CA ARG A 150 1.00 2.95 2.98
C ARG A 150 -0.46 3.32 2.91
N LEU A 151 -1.03 3.30 1.71
CA LEU A 151 -2.45 3.52 1.47
C LEU A 151 -3.12 2.16 1.24
N VAL A 152 -4.22 1.90 1.94
CA VAL A 152 -5.00 0.67 1.80
C VAL A 152 -6.42 1.05 1.42
N VAL A 153 -6.87 0.59 0.26
CA VAL A 153 -8.23 0.78 -0.25
C VAL A 153 -9.02 -0.48 0.03
N LEU A 154 -10.25 -0.33 0.52
CA LEU A 154 -11.17 -1.42 0.77
C LEU A 154 -12.52 -1.12 0.10
N THR A 155 -13.04 -2.05 -0.71
CA THR A 155 -14.34 -1.91 -1.39
C THR A 155 -15.04 -3.27 -1.57
N ASP A 156 -16.36 -3.29 -1.63
CA ASP A 156 -17.16 -4.51 -1.90
C ASP A 156 -17.80 -4.52 -3.30
N GLY A 157 -17.53 -3.51 -4.13
CA GLY A 157 -18.28 -3.28 -5.37
C GLY A 157 -17.49 -2.68 -6.53
N CYS A 158 -18.24 -2.33 -7.58
CA CYS A 158 -17.74 -1.59 -8.73
C CYS A 158 -17.82 -0.10 -8.45
N VAL A 159 -16.83 0.66 -8.93
CA VAL A 159 -16.84 2.13 -8.80
C VAL A 159 -17.53 2.77 -10.00
N ASP A 160 -18.19 3.90 -9.76
CA ASP A 160 -18.89 4.71 -10.76
C ASP A 160 -17.92 5.58 -11.59
N ASP A 161 -16.70 5.78 -11.11
CA ASP A 161 -15.70 6.72 -11.65
C ASP A 161 -14.38 6.06 -12.08
N SER A 162 -14.45 4.84 -12.61
CA SER A 162 -13.28 4.01 -12.95
C SER A 162 -12.22 4.75 -13.79
N ASP A 163 -12.61 5.39 -14.90
CA ASP A 163 -11.66 6.09 -15.78
C ASP A 163 -10.92 7.23 -15.07
N ARG A 164 -11.64 7.98 -14.24
CA ARG A 164 -11.06 9.07 -13.45
C ARG A 164 -10.07 8.52 -12.43
N THR A 165 -10.48 7.47 -11.71
CA THR A 165 -9.64 6.78 -10.72
C THR A 165 -8.36 6.23 -11.36
N LEU A 166 -8.47 5.51 -12.49
CA LEU A 166 -7.32 4.94 -13.20
C LEU A 166 -6.36 6.01 -13.72
N ASN A 167 -6.87 7.16 -14.17
CA ASN A 167 -6.02 8.27 -14.59
C ASN A 167 -5.32 8.93 -13.40
N PHE A 168 -5.98 9.03 -12.25
CA PHE A 168 -5.38 9.58 -11.04
C PHE A 168 -4.26 8.68 -10.51
N VAL A 169 -4.48 7.37 -10.36
CA VAL A 169 -3.46 6.46 -9.78
C VAL A 169 -2.19 6.35 -10.62
N LYS A 170 -2.26 6.56 -11.94
CA LYS A 170 -1.08 6.64 -12.82
C LYS A 170 -0.14 7.78 -12.43
N THR A 171 -0.65 8.82 -11.77
CA THR A 171 0.16 9.93 -11.26
C THR A 171 0.86 9.60 -9.93
N LEU A 172 0.52 8.47 -9.29
CA LEU A 172 0.93 8.11 -7.93
C LEU A 172 2.12 7.14 -7.85
N GLU A 173 2.99 7.08 -8.87
CA GLU A 173 4.09 6.09 -9.09
C GLU A 173 5.04 5.78 -7.91
N ARG A 174 4.86 6.39 -6.73
CA ARG A 174 5.74 6.29 -5.55
C ARG A 174 5.04 5.90 -4.25
N HIS A 175 3.73 5.77 -4.24
CA HIS A 175 2.99 5.49 -3.01
C HIS A 175 2.53 4.06 -3.01
N SER A 176 2.84 3.30 -1.95
CA SER A 176 2.41 1.91 -1.89
C SER A 176 0.90 1.85 -1.63
N ILE A 177 0.15 1.39 -2.64
CA ILE A 177 -1.31 1.23 -2.58
C ILE A 177 -1.59 -0.26 -2.48
N ALA A 178 -2.29 -0.69 -1.44
CA ALA A 178 -2.89 -2.02 -1.40
C ALA A 178 -4.39 -1.89 -1.71
N SER A 179 -4.87 -2.70 -2.64
CA SER A 179 -6.27 -2.76 -3.04
C SER A 179 -6.90 -4.05 -2.50
N LEU A 180 -7.91 -3.92 -1.65
CA LEU A 180 -8.57 -5.03 -1.00
C LEU A 180 -10.04 -5.03 -1.37
N GLY A 181 -10.53 -6.20 -1.79
CA GLY A 181 -11.90 -6.35 -2.28
C GLY A 181 -12.69 -7.42 -1.55
N PHE A 182 -13.99 -7.19 -1.39
CA PHE A 182 -14.96 -8.18 -0.92
C PHE A 182 -15.99 -8.53 -1.98
N GLY A 183 -16.56 -9.72 -1.86
CA GLY A 183 -17.79 -10.06 -2.57
C GLY A 183 -17.67 -9.90 -4.09
N GLN A 184 -18.52 -9.07 -4.68
CA GLN A 184 -18.63 -8.89 -6.14
C GLN A 184 -17.87 -7.67 -6.67
N PHE A 185 -16.76 -7.29 -6.04
CA PHE A 185 -15.92 -6.20 -6.52
C PHE A 185 -15.24 -6.50 -7.86
N ASP A 186 -14.87 -5.45 -8.60
CA ASP A 186 -14.11 -5.58 -9.83
C ASP A 186 -12.61 -5.76 -9.55
N PHE A 187 -12.15 -7.01 -9.52
CA PHE A 187 -10.74 -7.35 -9.33
C PHE A 187 -9.82 -6.74 -10.40
N ASN A 188 -10.24 -6.70 -11.66
CA ASN A 188 -9.39 -6.19 -12.74
C ASN A 188 -9.19 -4.68 -12.60
N PHE A 189 -10.23 -3.96 -12.21
CA PHE A 189 -10.15 -2.55 -11.88
C PHE A 189 -9.24 -2.32 -10.66
N MET A 190 -9.47 -3.02 -9.55
CA MET A 190 -8.69 -2.84 -8.31
C MET A 190 -7.21 -3.22 -8.48
N ASN A 191 -6.90 -4.20 -9.32
CA ASN A 191 -5.53 -4.55 -9.67
C ASN A 191 -4.85 -3.44 -10.48
N GLN A 192 -5.59 -2.76 -11.37
CA GLN A 192 -5.08 -1.57 -12.07
C GLN A 192 -4.91 -0.36 -11.14
N VAL A 193 -5.72 -0.25 -10.08
CA VAL A 193 -5.58 0.80 -9.05
C VAL A 193 -4.25 0.69 -8.33
N CYS A 194 -3.81 -0.51 -7.92
CA CYS A 194 -2.55 -0.70 -7.21
C CYS A 194 -1.33 -0.94 -8.11
N ALA A 195 -1.52 -1.30 -9.39
CA ALA A 195 -0.43 -1.61 -10.32
C ALA A 195 0.67 -0.54 -10.43
N PRO A 196 0.37 0.78 -10.50
CA PRO A 196 1.40 1.81 -10.56
C PRO A 196 2.33 1.84 -9.34
N SER A 197 1.88 1.29 -8.22
CA SER A 197 2.65 1.21 -6.98
C SER A 197 3.37 -0.13 -6.79
N HIS A 198 3.23 -1.06 -7.74
CA HIS A 198 3.56 -2.48 -7.56
C HIS A 198 2.93 -3.08 -6.29
N GLY A 199 1.78 -2.55 -5.93
CA GLY A 199 1.06 -2.90 -4.74
C GLY A 199 0.25 -4.19 -4.88
N LEU A 200 -0.21 -4.71 -3.76
CA LEU A 200 -0.98 -5.95 -3.70
C LEU A 200 -2.45 -5.66 -4.03
N CYS A 201 -3.05 -6.48 -4.90
CA CYS A 201 -4.49 -6.61 -5.02
C CYS A 201 -4.91 -7.96 -4.46
N GLU A 202 -5.81 -7.96 -3.48
CA GLU A 202 -6.25 -9.19 -2.81
C GLU A 202 -7.77 -9.24 -2.70
N GLU A 203 -8.33 -10.39 -3.07
CA GLU A 203 -9.71 -10.75 -2.77
C GLU A 203 -9.77 -11.35 -1.36
N LEU A 204 -10.55 -10.73 -0.48
CA LEU A 204 -10.72 -11.17 0.91
C LEU A 204 -11.72 -12.33 1.04
N GLY A 205 -12.19 -12.86 -0.09
CA GLY A 205 -13.21 -13.90 -0.17
C GLY A 205 -14.60 -13.36 0.17
N SER A 206 -15.59 -14.25 0.12
CA SER A 206 -16.97 -13.81 0.21
C SER A 206 -17.45 -13.46 1.63
N GLN A 207 -16.93 -14.03 2.74
CA GLN A 207 -17.67 -13.98 4.04
C GLN A 207 -16.90 -14.17 5.36
N THR A 208 -15.69 -13.62 5.57
CA THR A 208 -15.08 -13.67 6.92
C THR A 208 -14.36 -12.38 7.35
N PRO A 209 -14.80 -11.71 8.44
CA PRO A 209 -14.11 -10.60 9.10
C PRO A 209 -12.65 -10.95 9.40
N ASP A 210 -12.41 -12.20 9.77
CA ASP A 210 -11.09 -12.71 10.11
C ASP A 210 -10.06 -12.43 9.00
N ARG A 211 -10.46 -12.52 7.72
CA ARG A 211 -9.55 -12.25 6.61
C ARG A 211 -9.24 -10.77 6.45
N VAL A 212 -10.22 -9.90 6.70
CA VAL A 212 -10.05 -8.43 6.71
C VAL A 212 -9.03 -8.03 7.74
N MET A 213 -9.17 -8.60 8.93
CA MET A 213 -8.30 -8.31 10.05
C MET A 213 -6.89 -8.82 9.81
N GLU A 214 -6.76 -10.02 9.26
CA GLU A 214 -5.47 -10.60 8.88
C GLU A 214 -4.76 -9.70 7.86
N VAL A 215 -5.45 -9.33 6.78
CA VAL A 215 -4.82 -8.53 5.73
C VAL A 215 -4.50 -7.12 6.21
N PHE A 216 -5.38 -6.47 6.98
CA PHE A 216 -5.09 -5.17 7.56
C PHE A 216 -3.89 -5.22 8.52
N ARG A 217 -3.81 -6.26 9.36
CA ARG A 217 -2.66 -6.52 10.24
C ARG A 217 -1.39 -6.69 9.43
N ASP A 218 -1.43 -7.46 8.35
CA ASP A 218 -0.29 -7.67 7.46
C ASP A 218 0.15 -6.36 6.81
N GLN A 219 -0.79 -5.52 6.34
CA GLN A 219 -0.46 -4.21 5.78
C GLN A 219 0.21 -3.29 6.82
N LEU A 220 -0.30 -3.27 8.05
CA LEU A 220 0.31 -2.52 9.15
C LEU A 220 1.70 -3.06 9.48
N GLN A 221 1.87 -4.38 9.57
CA GLN A 221 3.14 -5.00 9.88
C GLN A 221 4.19 -4.75 8.78
N ILE A 222 3.79 -4.77 7.50
CA ILE A 222 4.65 -4.36 6.39
C ILE A 222 5.11 -2.92 6.58
N ALA A 223 4.19 -2.00 6.88
CA ALA A 223 4.53 -0.59 7.13
C ALA A 223 5.47 -0.42 8.34
N GLN A 224 5.18 -1.11 9.45
CA GLN A 224 5.97 -1.09 10.69
C GLN A 224 7.36 -1.70 10.54
N ASN A 225 7.57 -2.61 9.60
CA ASN A 225 8.86 -3.27 9.35
C ASN A 225 9.60 -2.68 8.14
N THR A 226 9.03 -1.69 7.46
CA THR A 226 9.68 -1.04 6.32
C THR A 226 10.81 -0.13 6.81
N VAL A 227 12.04 -0.54 6.51
CA VAL A 227 13.27 0.18 6.89
C VAL A 227 13.64 1.28 5.90
N ALA A 228 13.29 1.10 4.63
CA ALA A 228 13.51 2.08 3.58
C ALA A 228 12.38 2.03 2.56
N SER A 229 11.90 3.20 2.13
CA SER A 229 10.92 3.38 1.07
C SER A 229 11.51 4.25 -0.04
N ASN A 230 10.89 4.27 -1.22
CA ASN A 230 11.30 5.12 -2.34
C ASN A 230 12.76 4.95 -2.79
N LEU A 231 13.29 3.73 -2.71
CA LEU A 231 14.65 3.40 -3.12
C LEU A 231 14.84 3.69 -4.61
N ARG A 232 15.93 4.40 -4.93
CA ARG A 232 16.35 4.63 -6.32
C ARG A 232 17.69 3.96 -6.58
N LEU A 233 17.69 3.06 -7.54
CA LEU A 233 18.90 2.45 -8.06
C LEU A 233 19.33 3.18 -9.34
N ARG A 234 20.49 3.83 -9.32
CA ARG A 234 21.09 4.44 -10.50
C ARG A 234 22.28 3.59 -10.94
N ILE A 235 22.20 3.03 -12.14
CA ILE A 235 23.28 2.26 -12.76
C ILE A 235 23.96 3.16 -13.80
N THR A 236 25.28 3.32 -13.67
CA THR A 236 26.10 4.04 -14.64
C THR A 236 27.10 3.03 -15.22
N PRO A 237 26.88 2.55 -16.46
CA PRO A 237 27.82 1.65 -17.11
C PRO A 237 29.20 2.32 -17.28
N ALA A 238 30.26 1.52 -17.22
CA ALA A 238 31.61 1.98 -17.54
C ALA A 238 31.74 2.18 -19.07
N ASP A 239 32.82 2.83 -19.49
CA ASP A 239 33.12 3.03 -20.91
C ASP A 239 33.05 1.71 -21.69
N PHE A 240 32.48 1.78 -22.90
CA PHE A 240 32.28 0.63 -23.81
C PHE A 240 31.36 -0.48 -23.27
N THR A 241 30.63 -0.25 -22.19
CA THR A 241 29.59 -1.17 -21.69
C THR A 241 28.21 -0.53 -21.82
N SER A 242 27.20 -1.34 -22.12
CA SER A 242 25.82 -0.91 -22.13
C SER A 242 24.95 -1.90 -21.37
N MET A 243 24.00 -1.36 -20.61
CA MET A 243 22.96 -2.17 -19.98
C MET A 243 21.96 -2.54 -21.06
N GLN A 244 21.79 -3.84 -21.32
CA GLN A 244 20.86 -4.31 -22.35
C GLN A 244 19.46 -4.55 -21.82
N ARG A 245 19.34 -5.15 -20.62
CA ARG A 245 18.08 -5.50 -19.97
C ARG A 245 18.28 -5.52 -18.47
N SER A 246 17.26 -5.10 -17.74
CA SER A 246 17.18 -5.16 -16.29
C SER A 246 15.87 -5.83 -15.85
N TYR A 247 15.97 -6.62 -14.79
CA TYR A 247 14.85 -7.37 -14.23
C TYR A 247 14.89 -7.28 -12.70
N LEU A 248 13.74 -7.06 -12.09
CA LEU A 248 13.52 -7.40 -10.68
C LEU A 248 13.37 -8.92 -10.61
N VAL A 249 14.18 -9.61 -9.81
CA VAL A 249 14.16 -11.09 -9.74
C VAL A 249 13.24 -11.61 -8.63
N HIS A 250 13.08 -10.86 -7.55
CA HIS A 250 12.26 -11.21 -6.38
C HIS A 250 11.60 -9.92 -5.84
N PRO A 251 10.36 -9.95 -5.30
CA PRO A 251 9.50 -11.13 -5.11
C PRO A 251 8.92 -11.67 -6.42
N ASN A 252 8.62 -10.81 -7.39
CA ASN A 252 8.03 -11.19 -8.67
C ASN A 252 8.96 -10.78 -9.83
N PRO A 253 9.37 -11.73 -10.70
CA PRO A 253 10.14 -11.43 -11.90
C PRO A 253 9.47 -10.36 -12.76
N THR A 254 10.05 -9.16 -12.83
CA THR A 254 9.48 -8.02 -13.54
C THR A 254 10.54 -7.38 -14.43
N PHE A 255 10.24 -7.17 -15.71
CA PHE A 255 11.14 -6.45 -16.62
C PHE A 255 11.09 -4.95 -16.32
N LEU A 256 12.26 -4.33 -16.15
CA LEU A 256 12.39 -2.92 -15.77
C LEU A 256 12.92 -2.03 -16.90
N GLY A 257 13.40 -2.63 -18.00
CA GLY A 257 14.03 -1.92 -19.13
C GLY A 257 15.39 -2.48 -19.51
#